data_AF-A0A6L3Y998-F1
#
_entry.id   AF-A0A6L3Y998-F1
#
_cell.length_a   1.000
_cell.length_b   1.000
_cell.length_c   1.000
_cell.angle_alpha   90.00
_cell.angle_beta   90.00
_cell.angle_gamma   90.00
#
_symmetry.space_group_name_H-M   'P 1'
#
loop_
_entity.id
_entity.type
_entity.pdbx_description
1 polymer ?
#
loop_
_entity_poly.entity_id
_entity_poly.type
_entity_poly.pdbx_seq_one_letter_code
_entity_poly.pdbx_strand_id
1 'polypeptide(L)'
;MNMNTLRAANFARDQEWNTGSERVSMTFRATELAGEVGEACNVIKKLERERIGLVGSRDTKEHLAEELADIVICTDLVAMDAGIDLNAAITAKFNATSEKNGLLTRLSSSAPASLRPANMDPAMLELLEKAVAAFNSIPPNQRRKLREEQRQSWVQGEAAIAKFDRDRLLNAYEVVKTSRLTPDQHAAFNEIIDAFVDFMERTLCEVRS
;
A
#
# COMPACT_ATOMS: atom_id res chain seq x y z
N MET A 1 0.85 1.37 -17.38
CA MET A 1 0.25 1.24 -16.03
C MET A 1 1.36 0.96 -15.03
N ASN A 2 1.31 1.52 -13.81
CA ASN A 2 2.26 1.17 -12.74
C ASN A 2 1.53 0.34 -11.67
N MET A 3 2.27 -0.33 -10.78
CA MET A 3 1.70 -1.20 -9.74
C MET A 3 0.79 -0.45 -8.76
N ASN A 4 1.01 0.85 -8.53
CA ASN A 4 0.13 1.64 -7.67
C ASN A 4 -1.24 1.86 -8.32
N THR A 5 -1.29 2.07 -9.64
CA THR A 5 -2.55 2.12 -10.39
C THR A 5 -3.29 0.78 -10.31
N LEU A 6 -2.57 -0.35 -10.40
CA LEU A 6 -3.16 -1.68 -10.21
C LEU A 6 -3.74 -1.84 -8.82
N ARG A 7 -2.95 -1.53 -7.77
CA ARG A 7 -3.38 -1.63 -6.38
C ARG A 7 -4.65 -0.84 -6.11
N ALA A 8 -4.72 0.40 -6.59
CA ALA A 8 -5.89 1.25 -6.40
C ALA A 8 -7.14 0.66 -7.11
N ALA A 9 -6.98 0.16 -8.33
CA ALA A 9 -8.08 -0.47 -9.07
C ALA A 9 -8.53 -1.79 -8.43
N ASN A 10 -7.60 -2.61 -7.96
CA ASN A 10 -7.90 -3.86 -7.24
C ASN A 10 -8.66 -3.59 -5.94
N PHE A 11 -8.25 -2.59 -5.17
CA PHE A 11 -8.95 -2.20 -3.95
C PHE A 11 -10.37 -1.73 -4.23
N ALA A 12 -10.58 -0.89 -5.26
CA ALA A 12 -11.91 -0.45 -5.67
C ALA A 12 -12.78 -1.64 -6.11
N ARG A 13 -12.25 -2.50 -6.98
CA ARG A 13 -12.95 -3.69 -7.48
C ARG A 13 -13.27 -4.69 -6.37
N ASP A 14 -12.41 -4.84 -5.36
CA ASP A 14 -12.70 -5.71 -4.21
C ASP A 14 -13.92 -5.22 -3.43
N GLN A 15 -14.10 -3.91 -3.26
CA GLN A 15 -15.27 -3.37 -2.58
C GLN A 15 -16.58 -3.65 -3.34
N GLU A 16 -16.51 -3.63 -4.67
CA GLU A 16 -17.65 -3.92 -5.54
C GLU A 16 -17.98 -5.42 -5.56
N TRP A 17 -16.96 -6.28 -5.56
CA TRP A 17 -17.10 -7.72 -5.75
C TRP A 17 -17.38 -8.48 -4.45
N ASN A 18 -16.69 -8.11 -3.38
CA ASN A 18 -16.68 -8.83 -2.10
C ASN A 18 -17.84 -8.39 -1.21
N THR A 19 -19.06 -8.61 -1.71
CA THR A 19 -20.35 -8.22 -1.12
C THR A 19 -21.09 -9.38 -0.43
N GLY A 20 -20.47 -10.56 -0.39
CA GLY A 20 -21.01 -11.75 0.27
C GLY A 20 -21.16 -11.58 1.79
N SER A 21 -21.83 -12.55 2.42
CA SER A 21 -22.01 -12.58 3.88
C SER A 21 -20.69 -12.69 4.65
N GLU A 22 -19.65 -13.21 4.01
CA GLU A 22 -18.29 -13.31 4.53
C GLU A 22 -17.33 -12.63 3.56
N ARG A 23 -16.28 -12.01 4.10
CA ARG A 23 -15.21 -11.44 3.31
C ARG A 23 -14.38 -12.56 2.70
N VAL A 24 -14.02 -12.44 1.43
CA VAL A 24 -13.02 -13.29 0.77
C VAL A 24 -11.77 -13.41 1.65
N SER A 25 -11.35 -14.64 1.94
CA SER A 25 -10.20 -14.92 2.79
C SER A 25 -8.88 -14.88 2.02
N MET A 26 -7.78 -14.64 2.74
CA MET A 26 -6.43 -14.72 2.15
C MET A 26 -6.15 -16.10 1.53
N THR A 27 -6.64 -17.19 2.15
CA THR A 27 -6.51 -18.55 1.61
C THR A 27 -7.23 -18.71 0.26
N PHE A 28 -8.41 -18.09 0.12
CA PHE A 28 -9.14 -18.09 -1.14
C PHE A 28 -8.32 -17.41 -2.24
N ARG A 29 -7.83 -16.19 -1.98
CA ARG A 29 -7.00 -15.45 -2.95
C ARG A 29 -5.71 -16.16 -3.32
N ALA A 30 -5.06 -16.81 -2.37
CA ALA A 30 -3.87 -17.62 -2.64
C ALA A 30 -4.19 -18.83 -3.52
N THR A 31 -5.39 -19.41 -3.36
CA THR A 31 -5.87 -20.52 -4.20
C THR A 31 -6.22 -20.04 -5.59
N GLU A 32 -6.86 -18.87 -5.73
CA GLU A 32 -7.10 -18.22 -7.03
C GLU A 32 -5.79 -17.98 -7.78
N LEU A 33 -4.79 -17.37 -7.11
CA LEU A 33 -3.46 -17.19 -7.69
C LEU A 33 -2.85 -18.50 -8.19
N ALA A 34 -2.96 -19.58 -7.41
CA ALA A 34 -2.48 -20.89 -7.85
C ALA A 34 -3.25 -21.44 -9.07
N GLY A 35 -4.55 -21.12 -9.16
CA GLY A 35 -5.40 -21.38 -10.32
C GLY A 35 -4.84 -20.73 -11.58
N GLU A 36 -4.67 -19.40 -11.57
CA GLU A 36 -4.16 -18.64 -12.72
C GLU A 36 -2.78 -19.13 -13.17
N VAL A 37 -1.91 -19.49 -12.22
CA VAL A 37 -0.60 -20.10 -12.54
C VAL A 37 -0.78 -21.44 -13.26
N GLY A 38 -1.75 -22.25 -12.83
CA GLY A 38 -2.08 -23.52 -13.47
C GLY A 38 -2.62 -23.36 -14.90
N GLU A 39 -3.45 -22.34 -15.13
CA GLU A 39 -4.00 -21.99 -16.45
C GLU A 39 -2.88 -21.54 -17.40
N ALA A 40 -2.01 -20.62 -16.98
CA ALA A 40 -0.82 -20.24 -17.73
C ALA A 40 0.08 -21.44 -18.07
N CYS A 41 0.30 -22.36 -17.12
CA CYS A 41 1.08 -23.57 -17.35
C CYS A 41 0.42 -24.49 -18.40
N ASN A 42 -0.90 -24.58 -18.40
CA ASN A 42 -1.65 -25.35 -19.38
C ASN A 42 -1.52 -24.74 -20.79
N VAL A 43 -1.59 -23.41 -20.91
CA VAL A 43 -1.37 -22.70 -22.17
C VAL A 43 0.06 -22.91 -22.69
N ILE A 44 1.08 -22.70 -21.84
CA ILE A 44 2.49 -22.93 -22.20
C ILE A 44 2.71 -24.36 -22.70
N LYS A 45 2.14 -25.36 -22.02
CA LYS A 45 2.21 -26.76 -22.44
C LYS A 45 1.61 -26.97 -23.84
N LYS A 46 0.48 -26.32 -24.17
CA LYS A 46 -0.15 -26.43 -25.49
C LYS A 46 0.65 -25.71 -26.57
N LEU A 47 1.26 -24.57 -26.27
CA LEU A 47 2.19 -23.87 -27.17
C LEU A 47 3.42 -24.73 -27.48
N GLU A 48 4.01 -25.35 -26.45
CA GLU A 48 5.16 -26.23 -26.61
C GLU A 48 4.80 -27.46 -27.43
N ARG A 49 3.63 -28.06 -27.18
CA ARG A 49 3.09 -29.19 -27.94
C ARG A 49 3.03 -28.89 -29.44
N GLU A 50 2.64 -27.68 -29.82
CA GLU A 50 2.69 -27.23 -31.21
C GLU A 50 4.11 -27.20 -31.75
N ARG A 51 5.01 -26.53 -31.01
CA ARG A 51 6.42 -26.35 -31.38
C ARG A 51 7.15 -27.66 -31.65
N ILE A 52 6.84 -28.71 -30.89
CA ILE A 52 7.47 -30.03 -31.00
C ILE A 52 6.66 -31.05 -31.82
N GLY A 53 5.54 -30.63 -32.42
CA GLY A 53 4.74 -31.47 -33.32
C GLY A 53 3.97 -32.61 -32.64
N LEU A 54 3.66 -32.52 -31.34
CA LEU A 54 2.88 -33.52 -30.63
C LEU A 54 1.37 -33.38 -30.94
N VAL A 55 0.64 -34.50 -31.01
CA VAL A 55 -0.82 -34.49 -31.20
C VAL A 55 -1.51 -33.93 -29.94
N GLY A 56 -2.61 -33.17 -30.13
CA GLY A 56 -3.44 -32.65 -29.04
C GLY A 56 -3.94 -31.22 -29.29
N SER A 57 -4.62 -30.62 -28.31
CA SER A 57 -5.10 -29.23 -28.39
C SER A 57 -3.96 -28.21 -28.55
N ARG A 58 -4.28 -27.02 -29.07
CA ARG A 58 -3.36 -25.90 -29.26
C ARG A 58 -3.86 -24.70 -28.48
N ASP A 59 -3.00 -23.70 -28.37
CA ASP A 59 -3.33 -22.45 -27.70
C ASP A 59 -2.51 -21.31 -28.30
N THR A 60 -2.75 -20.08 -27.85
CA THR A 60 -2.15 -18.89 -28.45
C THR A 60 -1.30 -18.10 -27.47
N LYS A 61 -0.44 -17.22 -28.00
CA LYS A 61 0.35 -16.31 -27.15
C LYS A 61 -0.52 -15.21 -26.56
N GLU A 62 -1.62 -14.89 -27.23
CA GLU A 62 -2.63 -13.93 -26.77
C GLU A 62 -3.30 -14.46 -25.50
N HIS A 63 -3.74 -15.73 -25.51
CA HIS A 63 -4.29 -16.36 -24.31
C HIS A 63 -3.24 -16.50 -23.21
N LEU A 64 -1.98 -16.81 -23.55
CA LEU A 64 -0.91 -16.78 -22.55
C LEU A 64 -0.73 -15.39 -21.90
N ALA A 65 -0.90 -14.32 -22.68
CA ALA A 65 -0.79 -12.96 -22.14
C ALA A 65 -1.94 -12.62 -21.18
N GLU A 66 -3.14 -13.14 -21.43
CA GLU A 66 -4.29 -13.04 -20.53
C GLU A 66 -3.99 -13.75 -19.20
N GLU A 67 -3.59 -15.02 -19.24
CA GLU A 67 -3.26 -15.79 -18.03
C GLU A 67 -2.11 -15.17 -17.21
N LEU A 68 -1.08 -14.64 -17.90
CA LEU A 68 0.01 -13.94 -17.22
C LEU A 68 -0.46 -12.63 -16.57
N ALA A 69 -1.46 -11.95 -17.14
CA ALA A 69 -2.05 -10.76 -16.54
C ALA A 69 -2.86 -11.12 -15.29
N ASP A 70 -3.63 -12.21 -15.34
CA ASP A 70 -4.41 -12.69 -14.20
C ASP A 70 -3.51 -13.11 -13.02
N ILE A 71 -2.36 -13.73 -13.30
CA ILE A 71 -1.33 -13.99 -12.27
C ILE A 71 -0.87 -12.69 -11.59
N VAL A 72 -0.58 -11.63 -12.35
CA VAL A 72 -0.14 -10.35 -11.78
C VAL A 72 -1.24 -9.71 -10.92
N ILE A 73 -2.49 -9.79 -11.39
CA ILE A 73 -3.66 -9.28 -10.68
C ILE A 73 -3.84 -10.03 -9.35
N CYS A 74 -3.88 -11.36 -9.39
CA CYS A 74 -4.07 -12.20 -8.21
C CYS A 74 -2.91 -12.11 -7.22
N THR A 75 -1.67 -11.95 -7.72
CA THR A 75 -0.50 -11.68 -6.87
C THR A 75 -0.66 -10.38 -6.09
N ASP A 76 -1.17 -9.32 -6.74
CA ASP A 76 -1.42 -8.04 -6.06
C ASP A 76 -2.58 -8.13 -5.06
N LEU A 77 -3.63 -8.92 -5.34
CA LEU A 77 -4.72 -9.16 -4.39
C LEU A 77 -4.24 -9.86 -3.11
N VAL A 78 -3.34 -10.85 -3.24
CA VAL A 78 -2.70 -11.50 -2.07
C VAL A 78 -1.82 -10.51 -1.32
N ALA A 79 -1.02 -9.70 -2.03
CA ALA A 79 -0.18 -8.68 -1.40
C ALA A 79 -1.02 -7.59 -0.69
N MET A 80 -2.18 -7.23 -1.25
CA MET A 80 -3.13 -6.30 -0.64
C MET A 80 -3.65 -6.82 0.69
N ASP A 81 -4.12 -8.08 0.75
CA ASP A 81 -4.61 -8.71 1.99
C ASP A 81 -3.50 -8.86 3.04
N ALA A 82 -2.25 -9.11 2.60
CA ALA A 82 -1.10 -9.25 3.48
C ALA A 82 -0.47 -7.91 3.92
N GLY A 83 -0.97 -6.77 3.43
CA GLY A 83 -0.41 -5.45 3.74
C GLY A 83 0.98 -5.19 3.13
N ILE A 84 1.31 -5.84 2.00
CA ILE A 84 2.62 -5.77 1.35
C ILE A 84 2.60 -4.71 0.24
N ASP A 85 3.59 -3.81 0.27
CA ASP A 85 3.96 -2.98 -0.88
C ASP A 85 4.70 -3.85 -1.92
N LEU A 86 3.93 -4.39 -2.86
CA LEU A 86 4.44 -5.31 -3.87
C LEU A 86 5.44 -4.62 -4.82
N ASN A 87 5.27 -3.34 -5.11
CA ASN A 87 6.17 -2.59 -5.97
C ASN A 87 7.56 -2.41 -5.32
N ALA A 88 7.58 -2.05 -4.05
CA ALA A 88 8.81 -1.97 -3.26
C ALA A 88 9.47 -3.35 -3.12
N ALA A 89 8.69 -4.40 -2.84
CA ALA A 89 9.19 -5.76 -2.70
C ALA A 89 9.84 -6.29 -4.00
N ILE A 90 9.20 -6.08 -5.16
CA ILE A 90 9.75 -6.44 -6.48
C ILE A 90 11.06 -5.69 -6.74
N THR A 91 11.09 -4.38 -6.51
CA THR A 91 12.29 -3.55 -6.70
C THR A 91 13.45 -4.04 -5.84
N ALA A 92 13.21 -4.27 -4.54
CA ALA A 92 14.21 -4.78 -3.62
C ALA A 92 14.72 -6.16 -4.04
N LYS A 93 13.82 -7.10 -4.36
CA LYS A 93 14.18 -8.48 -4.74
C LYS A 93 14.97 -8.53 -6.05
N PHE A 94 14.56 -7.74 -7.05
CA PHE A 94 15.26 -7.65 -8.33
C PHE A 94 16.69 -7.12 -8.14
N ASN A 95 16.84 -6.03 -7.39
CA ASN A 95 18.14 -5.39 -7.17
C ASN A 95 19.07 -6.29 -6.35
N ALA A 96 18.56 -6.97 -5.30
CA ALA A 96 19.33 -7.93 -4.53
C ALA A 96 19.79 -9.13 -5.37
N THR A 97 18.94 -9.63 -6.27
CA THR A 97 19.32 -10.71 -7.21
C THR A 97 20.38 -10.23 -8.20
N SER A 98 20.27 -8.99 -8.67
CA SER A 98 21.24 -8.39 -9.58
C SER A 98 22.61 -8.23 -8.91
N GLU A 99 22.63 -7.75 -7.67
CA GLU A 99 23.85 -7.64 -6.85
C GLU A 99 24.49 -9.00 -6.59
N LYS A 100 23.71 -9.99 -6.16
CA LYS A 100 24.18 -11.36 -5.91
C LYS A 100 24.93 -11.96 -7.11
N ASN A 101 24.53 -11.60 -8.33
CA ASN A 101 25.10 -12.13 -9.57
C ASN A 101 26.07 -11.16 -10.26
N GLY A 102 26.46 -10.05 -9.62
CA GLY A 102 27.38 -9.06 -10.21
C GLY A 102 26.82 -8.36 -11.46
N LEU A 103 25.50 -8.34 -11.64
CA LEU A 103 24.86 -7.66 -12.76
C LEU A 103 24.84 -6.14 -12.53
N LEU A 104 24.83 -5.35 -13.59
CA LEU A 104 24.77 -3.88 -13.51
C LEU A 104 23.35 -3.31 -13.53
N THR A 105 22.41 -4.02 -14.17
CA THR A 105 21.02 -3.57 -14.31
C THR A 105 20.34 -3.45 -12.96
N ARG A 106 19.66 -2.33 -12.70
CA ARG A 106 18.85 -2.13 -11.50
C ARG A 106 17.49 -1.59 -11.90
N LEU A 107 16.46 -1.99 -11.15
CA LEU A 107 15.22 -1.24 -11.15
C LEU A 107 15.47 0.03 -10.33
N SER A 108 15.26 1.18 -10.94
CA SER A 108 15.14 2.42 -10.19
C SER A 108 14.00 2.24 -9.20
N SER A 109 14.27 2.50 -7.91
CA SER A 109 13.21 2.95 -7.03
C SER A 109 12.58 4.12 -7.76
N SER A 110 11.38 3.93 -8.30
CA SER A 110 10.51 5.08 -8.42
C SER A 110 10.35 5.51 -6.97
N ALA A 111 11.14 6.51 -6.55
CA ALA A 111 10.68 7.38 -5.48
C ALA A 111 9.22 7.69 -5.85
N PRO A 112 8.25 7.50 -4.93
CA PRO A 112 6.85 7.59 -5.30
C PRO A 112 6.69 8.87 -6.09
N ALA A 113 6.39 8.74 -7.38
CA ALA A 113 6.11 9.88 -8.23
C ALA A 113 5.02 10.61 -7.46
N SER A 114 5.38 11.79 -6.92
CA SER A 114 4.61 12.60 -5.99
C SER A 114 3.18 12.08 -5.86
N LEU A 115 2.84 11.43 -4.75
CA LEU A 115 1.44 11.17 -4.41
C LEU A 115 0.80 12.53 -4.14
N ARG A 116 0.60 13.32 -5.20
CA ARG A 116 -0.52 14.24 -5.30
C ARG A 116 -1.71 13.29 -5.39
N PRO A 117 -2.55 13.20 -4.35
CA PRO A 117 -3.78 12.45 -4.48
C PRO A 117 -4.54 13.10 -5.64
N ALA A 118 -4.88 12.33 -6.66
CA ALA A 118 -5.42 12.84 -7.92
C ALA A 118 -6.73 13.65 -7.75
N ASN A 119 -7.32 13.66 -6.56
CA ASN A 119 -8.56 14.33 -6.20
C ASN A 119 -8.46 15.20 -4.93
N MET A 120 -7.27 15.62 -4.50
CA MET A 120 -7.18 16.52 -3.34
C MET A 120 -7.48 17.96 -3.75
N ASP A 121 -8.47 18.56 -3.10
CA ASP A 121 -8.85 19.96 -3.28
C ASP A 121 -7.60 20.85 -3.18
N PRO A 122 -7.32 21.72 -4.19
CA PRO A 122 -6.20 22.65 -4.16
C PRO A 122 -6.11 23.48 -2.87
N ALA A 123 -7.25 23.81 -2.25
CA ALA A 123 -7.27 24.53 -0.98
C ALA A 123 -6.71 23.70 0.18
N MET A 124 -6.94 22.38 0.18
CA MET A 124 -6.39 21.45 1.17
C MET A 124 -4.89 21.23 0.96
N LEU A 125 -4.43 21.19 -0.29
CA LEU A 125 -3.00 21.09 -0.62
C LEU A 125 -2.25 22.32 -0.10
N GLU A 126 -2.80 23.52 -0.34
CA GLU A 126 -2.24 24.78 0.17
C GLU A 126 -2.24 24.83 1.70
N LEU A 127 -3.29 24.31 2.35
CA LEU A 127 -3.39 24.23 3.81
C LEU A 127 -2.33 23.30 4.40
N LEU A 128 -2.10 22.14 3.79
CA LEU A 128 -1.07 21.18 4.22
C LEU A 128 0.34 21.73 4.03
N GLU A 129 0.62 22.36 2.88
CA GLU A 129 1.91 23.01 2.64
C GLU A 129 2.17 24.14 3.65
N LYS A 130 1.15 24.95 3.96
CA LYS A 130 1.23 26.00 5.00
C LYS A 130 1.41 25.40 6.39
N ALA A 131 0.75 24.30 6.73
CA ALA A 131 0.87 23.64 8.03
C ALA A 131 2.27 23.05 8.23
N VAL A 132 2.83 22.39 7.20
CA VAL A 132 4.19 21.85 7.23
C VAL A 132 5.22 22.97 7.29
N ALA A 133 5.04 24.05 6.51
CA ALA A 133 5.93 25.21 6.55
C ALA A 133 5.87 25.94 7.91
N ALA A 134 4.69 26.11 8.49
CA ALA A 134 4.49 26.70 9.81
C ALA A 134 5.09 25.83 10.92
N PHE A 135 4.98 24.51 10.83
CA PHE A 135 5.65 23.61 11.77
C PHE A 135 7.18 23.70 11.63
N ASN A 136 7.69 23.80 10.40
CA ASN A 136 9.12 23.91 10.11
C ASN A 136 9.73 25.27 10.45
N SER A 137 8.94 26.33 10.65
CA SER A 137 9.43 27.63 11.09
C SER A 137 9.51 27.77 12.61
N ILE A 138 8.97 26.82 13.38
CA ILE A 138 9.05 26.83 14.85
C ILE A 138 10.47 26.44 15.28
N PRO A 139 11.13 27.18 16.18
CA PRO A 139 12.41 26.80 16.78
C PRO A 139 12.35 25.42 17.46
N PRO A 140 13.38 24.56 17.35
CA PRO A 140 13.35 23.18 17.86
C PRO A 140 12.99 23.03 19.35
N ASN A 141 13.41 23.99 20.18
CA ASN A 141 13.11 24.07 21.60
C ASN A 141 11.63 24.42 21.89
N GLN A 142 11.00 25.23 21.04
CA GLN A 142 9.56 25.53 21.12
C GLN A 142 8.70 24.38 20.60
N ARG A 143 9.15 23.64 19.56
CA ARG A 143 8.44 22.43 19.10
C ARG A 143 8.32 21.39 20.20
N ARG A 144 9.34 21.27 21.08
CA ARG A 144 9.30 20.34 22.22
C ARG A 144 8.22 20.72 23.25
N LYS A 145 8.05 22.01 23.49
CA LYS A 145 7.03 22.52 24.43
C LYS A 145 5.62 22.33 23.86
N LEU A 146 5.42 22.64 22.57
CA LEU A 146 4.18 22.39 21.84
C LEU A 146 3.81 20.90 21.80
N ARG A 147 4.78 20.00 21.63
CA ARG A 147 4.56 18.54 21.70
C ARG A 147 4.06 18.10 23.07
N GLU A 148 4.64 18.62 24.15
CA GLU A 148 4.22 18.29 25.51
C GLU A 148 2.86 18.91 25.86
N GLU A 149 2.60 20.16 25.44
CA GLU A 149 1.31 20.83 25.63
C GLU A 149 0.18 20.16 24.84
N GLN A 150 0.43 19.71 23.61
CA GLN A 150 -0.51 18.88 22.84
C GLN A 150 -0.70 17.51 23.52
N ARG A 151 0.38 16.81 23.90
CA ARG A 151 0.27 15.54 24.65
C ARG A 151 -0.60 15.67 25.90
N GLN A 152 -0.44 16.74 26.66
CA GLN A 152 -1.23 17.00 27.87
C GLN A 152 -2.68 17.41 27.54
N SER A 153 -2.91 18.18 26.46
CA SER A 153 -4.25 18.55 26.01
C SER A 153 -5.09 17.34 25.56
N TRP A 154 -4.48 16.35 24.91
CA TRP A 154 -5.18 15.14 24.44
C TRP A 154 -5.43 14.15 25.58
N VAL A 155 -4.60 14.20 26.63
CA VAL A 155 -4.81 13.50 27.91
C VAL A 155 -5.93 14.15 28.74
N GLN A 156 -6.22 15.45 28.55
CA GLN A 156 -7.13 16.22 29.41
C GLN A 156 -8.51 16.57 28.82
N GLY A 157 -8.79 16.43 27.52
CA GLY A 157 -10.12 16.81 27.03
C GLY A 157 -10.45 16.45 25.58
N GLU A 158 -11.50 15.64 25.45
CA GLU A 158 -12.58 15.73 24.45
C GLU A 158 -12.22 16.24 23.05
N ALA A 159 -11.91 15.33 22.13
CA ALA A 159 -12.14 15.57 20.72
C ALA A 159 -12.83 14.35 20.10
N ALA A 160 -14.14 14.48 19.89
CA ALA A 160 -14.94 13.51 19.16
C ALA A 160 -14.47 13.46 17.70
N ILE A 161 -13.53 12.58 17.39
CA ILE A 161 -13.13 12.29 16.02
C ILE A 161 -14.21 11.38 15.42
N ALA A 162 -15.05 11.94 14.54
CA ALA A 162 -16.03 11.16 13.80
C ALA A 162 -15.32 10.15 12.87
N LYS A 163 -15.99 9.02 12.56
CA LYS A 163 -15.45 7.94 11.72
C LYS A 163 -14.84 8.42 10.39
N PHE A 164 -15.39 9.51 9.82
CA PHE A 164 -14.89 10.14 8.60
C PHE A 164 -13.53 10.84 8.77
N ASP A 165 -13.26 11.40 9.95
CA ASP A 165 -11.98 12.03 10.27
C ASP A 165 -10.89 11.00 10.57
N ARG A 166 -11.25 9.79 11.04
CA ARG A 166 -10.31 8.66 11.19
C ARG A 166 -9.67 8.29 9.85
N ASP A 167 -10.47 8.15 8.80
CA ASP A 167 -9.97 7.72 7.48
C ASP A 167 -9.14 8.81 6.79
N ARG A 168 -9.47 10.10 7.05
CA ARG A 168 -8.64 11.24 6.63
C ARG A 168 -7.31 11.29 7.37
N LEU A 169 -7.30 11.00 8.67
CA LEU A 169 -6.09 11.00 9.49
C LEU A 169 -5.18 9.81 9.17
N LEU A 170 -5.74 8.62 8.91
CA LEU A 170 -5.00 7.44 8.44
C LEU A 170 -4.38 7.67 7.05
N ASN A 171 -5.10 8.36 6.16
CA ASN A 171 -4.55 8.75 4.87
C ASN A 171 -3.43 9.80 5.02
N ALA A 172 -3.59 10.79 5.92
CA ALA A 172 -2.52 11.74 6.22
C ALA A 172 -1.28 11.03 6.82
N TYR A 173 -1.49 10.01 7.64
CA TYR A 173 -0.44 9.17 8.21
C TYR A 173 0.36 8.41 7.14
N GLU A 174 -0.31 7.73 6.21
CA GLU A 174 0.36 7.00 5.13
C GLU A 174 1.13 7.95 4.18
N VAL A 175 0.66 9.18 4.01
CA VAL A 175 1.37 10.24 3.26
C VAL A 175 2.65 10.70 3.97
N VAL A 176 2.63 10.87 5.30
CA VAL A 176 3.82 11.30 6.05
C VAL A 176 4.84 10.16 6.21
N LYS A 177 4.37 8.93 6.40
CA LYS A 177 5.22 7.71 6.44
C LYS A 177 6.03 7.50 5.16
N THR A 178 5.49 7.94 4.03
CA THR A 178 6.13 7.84 2.71
C THR A 178 6.90 9.11 2.30
N SER A 179 6.90 10.14 3.14
CA SER A 179 7.65 11.38 2.94
C SER A 179 9.12 11.24 3.38
N ARG A 180 10.05 11.91 2.67
CA ARG A 180 11.48 11.98 3.07
C ARG A 180 11.63 12.87 4.30
N LEU A 181 11.43 12.27 5.46
CA LEU A 181 11.78 12.83 6.75
C LEU A 181 13.17 12.32 7.15
N THR A 182 13.92 13.15 7.86
CA THR A 182 15.17 12.72 8.51
C THR A 182 14.86 11.64 9.56
N PRO A 183 15.83 10.78 9.95
CA PRO A 183 15.61 9.75 10.96
C PRO A 183 14.98 10.28 12.25
N ASP A 184 15.39 11.47 12.70
CA ASP A 184 14.84 12.13 13.89
C ASP A 184 13.40 12.62 13.68
N GLN A 185 13.04 13.00 12.47
CA GLN A 185 11.67 13.38 12.10
C GLN A 185 10.75 12.16 11.93
N HIS A 186 11.27 11.02 11.44
CA HIS A 186 10.56 9.75 11.46
C HIS A 186 10.33 9.25 12.87
N ALA A 187 11.33 9.31 13.75
CA ALA A 187 11.18 8.94 15.15
C ALA A 187 10.13 9.81 15.86
N ALA A 188 10.18 11.14 15.67
CA ALA A 188 9.22 12.06 16.27
C ALA A 188 7.79 11.90 15.72
N PHE A 189 7.64 11.51 14.46
CA PHE A 189 6.32 11.28 13.86
C PHE A 189 5.73 9.94 14.29
N ASN A 190 6.54 8.88 14.35
CA ASN A 190 6.11 7.57 14.84
C ASN A 190 5.69 7.66 16.31
N GLU A 191 6.39 8.41 17.17
CA GLU A 191 5.96 8.60 18.58
C GLU A 191 4.60 9.31 18.71
N ILE A 192 4.29 10.25 17.81
CA ILE A 192 2.98 10.95 17.80
C ILE A 192 1.88 10.00 17.35
N ILE A 193 2.18 9.14 16.38
CA ILE A 193 1.20 8.18 15.85
C ILE A 193 1.00 7.01 16.79
N ASP A 194 2.06 6.49 17.41
CA ASP A 194 1.97 5.43 18.42
C ASP A 194 1.15 5.91 19.61
N ALA A 195 1.36 7.14 20.09
CA ALA A 195 0.54 7.74 21.13
C ALA A 195 -0.94 7.93 20.70
N PHE A 196 -1.18 8.23 19.43
CA PHE A 196 -2.53 8.36 18.87
C PHE A 196 -3.22 7.00 18.70
N VAL A 197 -2.51 5.97 18.24
CA VAL A 197 -3.00 4.59 18.13
C VAL A 197 -3.30 4.02 19.52
N ASP A 198 -2.40 4.21 20.49
CA ASP A 198 -2.63 3.83 21.90
C ASP A 198 -3.88 4.49 22.48
N PHE A 199 -4.09 5.78 22.18
CA PHE A 199 -5.30 6.51 22.58
C PHE A 199 -6.56 5.94 21.93
N MET A 200 -6.51 5.65 20.62
CA MET A 200 -7.63 5.07 19.87
C MET A 200 -7.97 3.66 20.38
N GLU A 201 -6.99 2.85 20.72
CA GLU A 201 -7.21 1.49 21.27
C GLU A 201 -7.82 1.52 22.68
N ARG A 202 -7.35 2.41 23.56
CA ARG A 202 -7.90 2.58 24.91
C ARG A 202 -9.34 3.09 24.88
N THR A 203 -9.64 4.05 24.01
CA THR A 203 -10.98 4.65 23.88
C THR A 203 -11.99 3.66 23.28
N LEU A 204 -11.56 2.74 22.41
CA LEU A 204 -12.43 1.70 21.83
C LEU A 204 -12.67 0.52 22.77
N CYS A 205 -11.76 0.25 23.71
CA CYS A 205 -11.97 -0.76 24.75
C CYS A 205 -13.03 -0.34 25.78
N GLU A 206 -13.13 0.94 26.13
CA GLU A 206 -14.15 1.44 27.08
C GLU A 206 -15.58 1.49 26.49
N VAL A 207 -15.73 1.45 25.15
CA VAL A 207 -17.05 1.41 24.47
C VAL A 207 -17.58 -0.03 24.29
N ARG A 208 -16.81 -1.05 24.68
CA ARG A 208 -17.20 -2.48 24.63
C ARG A 208 -17.33 -3.16 26.00
N SER A 209 -17.32 -2.40 27.09
CA SER A 209 -17.64 -2.83 28.46
C SER A 209 -18.88 -2.11 28.97
#